data_AF-A0A970R1L2-F1
#
_entry.id   AF-A0A970R1L2-F1
#
_cell.length_a   1.000
_cell.length_b   1.000
_cell.length_c   1.000
_cell.angle_alpha   90.00
_cell.angle_beta   90.00
_cell.angle_gamma   90.00
#
_symmetry.space_group_name_H-M   'P 1'
#
loop_
_entity.id
_entity.type
_entity.pdbx_description
1 polymer ?
#
loop_
_entity_poly.entity_id
_entity_poly.type
_entity_poly.pdbx_seq_one_letter_code
_entity_poly.pdbx_strand_id
1 'polypeptide(L)'
;MVKLKNNITNRELSWLEFNARVLQEASDPATPLLERLKFLGIFSNNRDEFFRVRVATLNRMKNIEALDVNIKESPAEILAQIRETVTRQEKIFNETYQEIVEALAGENIFIINEQQLTESQSEFVSAYFDNHVRALLFPIILDNLDDPTSLRDKSIYLAVELRSSTNSSKHEYAIVEVPAPPLSRFLILPEEEGRIYIMLLDDVIRHGLHHIFSIFGYDTFNAYTIKITRDAELDIDNDVHKSFLEIMSESVKQREWGSPVRFVFDETIPPEFLRKIRQKLQLSDDDKQRGGGRYHNFKDFMNFPPLKKPHLYYPAMPPLPHPDLPSNTSIFGVIRRKDVMLHYPYQSFQYIVDLLREASIDPDVRSIKMTFYRAASQSNVMNALMNAARNGKAVTVFLELQARFDEEANIYWAEQLQKTGVKILPTIPGLKVHSKLVLIRRKEDQKNVYYANISTGNFNESTARVYADESLLTANQDIATDVYKVFQLFEARYAIPKFKALVVSPFNNRDFFIG
;
A
#
# COMPACT_ATOMS: atom_id res chain seq x y z
N MET A 1 -42.39 -1.02 23.21
CA MET A 1 -40.94 -0.74 23.19
C MET A 1 -40.61 -0.07 21.87
N VAL A 2 -40.36 1.24 21.88
CA VAL A 2 -39.84 1.95 20.71
C VAL A 2 -38.40 1.47 20.52
N LYS A 3 -38.12 0.69 19.47
CA LYS A 3 -36.74 0.47 19.04
C LYS A 3 -36.17 1.85 18.74
N LEU A 4 -35.27 2.35 19.58
CA LEU A 4 -34.39 3.46 19.21
C LEU A 4 -33.78 3.10 17.86
N LYS A 5 -34.15 3.81 16.80
CA LYS A 5 -33.48 3.68 15.51
C LYS A 5 -32.02 4.00 15.78
N ASN A 6 -31.18 2.99 15.65
CA ASN A 6 -29.75 3.17 15.76
C ASN A 6 -29.34 3.92 14.49
N ASN A 7 -29.22 5.26 14.57
CA ASN A 7 -28.89 6.13 13.44
C ASN A 7 -27.39 6.06 13.04
N ILE A 8 -26.71 4.95 13.37
CA ILE A 8 -25.29 4.77 13.13
C ILE A 8 -25.16 3.80 11.96
N THR A 9 -24.48 4.24 10.90
CA THR A 9 -24.16 3.37 9.77
C THR A 9 -23.03 2.42 10.16
N ASN A 10 -23.14 1.16 9.74
CA ASN A 10 -22.07 0.18 9.92
C ASN A 10 -20.76 0.70 9.27
N ARG A 11 -19.65 0.57 10.00
CA ARG A 11 -18.33 1.06 9.58
C ARG A 11 -17.87 0.49 8.24
N GLU A 12 -18.17 -0.78 7.96
CA GLU A 12 -17.69 -1.45 6.75
C GLU A 12 -18.50 -1.05 5.52
N LEU A 13 -19.80 -0.82 5.68
CA LEU A 13 -20.65 -0.23 4.65
C LEU A 13 -20.26 1.24 4.39
N SER A 14 -20.00 2.01 5.44
CA SER A 14 -19.50 3.38 5.30
C SER A 14 -18.16 3.44 4.57
N TRP A 15 -17.27 2.46 4.78
CA TRP A 15 -16.01 2.37 4.05
C TRP A 15 -16.25 2.09 2.55
N LEU A 16 -17.22 1.23 2.19
CA LEU A 16 -17.57 0.98 0.79
C LEU A 16 -18.11 2.24 0.11
N GLU A 17 -18.89 3.07 0.82
CA GLU A 17 -19.35 4.35 0.31
C GLU A 17 -18.21 5.37 0.15
N PHE A 18 -17.23 5.36 1.06
CA PHE A 18 -15.98 6.12 0.87
C PHE A 18 -15.27 5.68 -0.43
N ASN A 19 -15.09 4.38 -0.64
CA ASN A 19 -14.43 3.91 -1.86
C ASN A 19 -15.29 4.18 -3.12
N ALA A 20 -16.62 4.24 -2.98
CA ALA A 20 -17.51 4.70 -4.06
C ALA A 20 -17.22 6.15 -4.47
N ARG A 21 -16.79 7.03 -3.55
CA ARG A 21 -16.33 8.39 -3.90
C ARG A 21 -15.05 8.37 -4.73
N VAL A 22 -14.12 7.44 -4.46
CA VAL A 22 -12.94 7.24 -5.31
C VAL A 22 -13.33 6.79 -6.72
N LEU A 23 -14.34 5.93 -6.85
CA LEU A 23 -14.87 5.55 -8.15
C LEU A 23 -15.54 6.72 -8.88
N GLN A 24 -16.20 7.63 -8.15
CA GLN A 24 -16.78 8.85 -8.74
C GLN A 24 -15.71 9.72 -9.41
N GLU A 25 -14.52 9.86 -8.81
CA GLU A 25 -13.41 10.59 -9.45
C GLU A 25 -12.97 9.97 -10.78
N ALA A 26 -13.06 8.63 -10.91
CA ALA A 26 -12.81 7.93 -12.16
C ALA A 26 -13.94 8.11 -13.18
N SER A 27 -15.19 8.22 -12.72
CA SER A 27 -16.36 8.42 -13.58
C SER A 27 -16.60 9.89 -13.95
N ASP A 28 -15.99 10.85 -13.24
CA ASP A 28 -16.19 12.29 -13.48
C ASP A 28 -15.48 12.74 -14.78
N PRO A 29 -16.22 13.28 -15.78
CA PRO A 29 -15.63 13.84 -16.99
C PRO A 29 -14.75 15.07 -16.76
N ALA A 30 -14.86 15.74 -15.61
CA ALA A 30 -14.00 16.88 -15.26
C ALA A 30 -12.58 16.45 -14.85
N THR A 31 -12.42 15.19 -14.42
CA THR A 31 -11.12 14.59 -14.12
C THR A 31 -10.36 14.30 -15.42
N PRO A 32 -9.09 14.70 -15.56
CA PRO A 32 -8.29 14.38 -16.74
C PRO A 32 -8.23 12.88 -17.02
N LEU A 33 -8.24 12.51 -18.30
CA LEU A 33 -8.49 11.12 -18.73
C LEU A 33 -7.54 10.08 -18.11
N LEU A 34 -6.24 10.37 -18.03
CA LEU A 34 -5.28 9.43 -17.44
C LEU A 34 -5.32 9.46 -15.91
N GLU A 35 -5.83 10.53 -15.29
CA GLU A 35 -6.11 10.56 -13.85
C GLU A 35 -7.33 9.70 -13.50
N ARG A 36 -8.37 9.69 -14.35
CA ARG A 36 -9.51 8.78 -14.22
C ARG A 36 -9.06 7.31 -14.19
N LEU A 37 -8.12 6.95 -15.07
CA LEU A 37 -7.53 5.61 -15.11
C LEU A 37 -6.73 5.27 -13.84
N LYS A 38 -5.98 6.23 -13.29
CA LYS A 38 -5.30 6.05 -11.99
C LYS A 38 -6.31 5.90 -10.85
N PHE A 39 -7.43 6.62 -10.85
CA PHE A 39 -8.48 6.47 -9.85
C PHE A 39 -9.13 5.08 -9.87
N LEU A 40 -9.32 4.46 -11.05
CA LEU A 40 -9.70 3.04 -11.12
C LEU A 40 -8.65 2.14 -10.44
N GLY A 41 -7.37 2.46 -10.61
CA GLY A 41 -6.29 1.78 -9.89
C GLY A 41 -6.36 1.97 -8.38
N ILE A 42 -6.56 3.19 -7.89
CA ILE A 42 -6.70 3.50 -6.46
C ILE A 42 -7.92 2.76 -5.89
N PHE A 43 -9.07 2.82 -6.56
CA PHE A 43 -10.29 2.11 -6.18
C PHE A 43 -10.04 0.60 -6.04
N SER A 44 -9.35 0.00 -7.02
CA SER A 44 -9.01 -1.42 -6.99
C SER A 44 -8.06 -1.76 -5.86
N ASN A 45 -7.05 -0.92 -5.60
CA ASN A 45 -6.09 -1.13 -4.51
C ASN A 45 -6.77 -1.06 -3.14
N ASN A 46 -7.63 -0.06 -2.93
CA ASN A 46 -8.42 0.09 -1.73
C ASN A 46 -9.34 -1.12 -1.52
N ARG A 47 -10.02 -1.57 -2.59
CA ARG A 47 -10.91 -2.74 -2.55
C ARG A 47 -10.14 -3.99 -2.13
N ASP A 48 -8.94 -4.21 -2.67
CA ASP A 48 -8.09 -5.34 -2.26
C ASP A 48 -7.76 -5.32 -0.77
N GLU A 49 -7.39 -4.15 -0.23
CA GLU A 49 -7.11 -3.99 1.21
C GLU A 49 -8.36 -4.22 2.07
N PHE A 50 -9.52 -3.76 1.63
CA PHE A 50 -10.79 -3.99 2.31
C PHE A 50 -11.11 -5.48 2.45
N PHE A 51 -10.96 -6.25 1.36
CA PHE A 51 -11.18 -7.69 1.41
C PHE A 51 -10.17 -8.38 2.33
N ARG A 52 -8.88 -8.03 2.20
CA ARG A 52 -7.79 -8.64 2.95
C ARG A 52 -7.90 -8.45 4.45
N VAL A 53 -8.39 -7.31 4.91
CA VAL A 53 -8.45 -6.97 6.34
C VAL A 53 -9.87 -7.08 6.88
N ARG A 54 -10.80 -6.29 6.33
CA ARG A 54 -12.12 -6.09 6.93
C ARG A 54 -13.04 -7.27 6.66
N VAL A 55 -13.10 -7.75 5.43
CA VAL A 55 -13.90 -8.95 5.09
C VAL A 55 -13.31 -10.20 5.75
N ALA A 56 -11.99 -10.33 5.82
CA ALA A 56 -11.34 -11.40 6.58
C ALA A 56 -11.76 -11.42 8.06
N THR A 57 -11.75 -10.25 8.71
CA THR A 57 -12.21 -10.09 10.09
C THR A 57 -13.69 -10.47 10.26
N LEU A 58 -14.56 -10.03 9.36
CA LEU A 58 -15.98 -10.39 9.38
C LEU A 58 -16.20 -11.89 9.18
N ASN A 59 -15.43 -12.55 8.31
CA ASN A 59 -15.50 -14.01 8.12
C ASN A 59 -15.08 -14.76 9.40
N ARG A 60 -14.03 -14.31 10.11
CA ARG A 60 -13.65 -14.87 11.41
C ARG A 60 -14.79 -14.69 12.43
N MET A 61 -15.36 -13.49 12.51
CA MET A 61 -16.48 -13.20 13.41
C MET A 61 -17.70 -14.07 13.10
N LYS A 62 -18.04 -14.30 11.83
CA LYS A 62 -19.13 -15.21 11.42
C LYS A 62 -18.91 -16.64 11.94
N ASN A 63 -17.67 -17.13 11.89
CA ASN A 63 -17.35 -18.48 12.39
C ASN A 63 -17.41 -18.57 13.94
N ILE A 64 -17.14 -17.46 14.64
CA ILE A 64 -17.22 -17.36 16.11
C ILE A 64 -18.66 -17.10 16.59
N GLU A 65 -19.47 -16.34 15.84
CA GLU A 65 -20.90 -16.08 16.12
C GLU A 65 -21.72 -17.39 16.16
N ALA A 66 -21.30 -18.39 15.39
CA ALA A 66 -21.86 -19.74 15.47
C ALA A 66 -21.66 -20.41 16.85
N LEU A 67 -20.85 -19.82 17.74
CA LEU A 67 -20.50 -20.33 19.08
C LEU A 67 -21.05 -19.48 20.26
N ASP A 68 -21.47 -18.22 20.07
CA ASP A 68 -22.09 -17.40 21.15
C ASP A 68 -22.92 -16.19 20.64
N VAL A 69 -24.07 -15.92 21.28
CA VAL A 69 -25.15 -15.03 20.79
C VAL A 69 -25.14 -13.69 21.53
N ASN A 70 -24.29 -12.74 21.12
CA ASN A 70 -24.35 -11.36 21.63
C ASN A 70 -23.80 -10.28 20.66
N ILE A 71 -23.88 -10.52 19.35
CA ILE A 71 -23.49 -9.52 18.34
C ILE A 71 -24.71 -8.67 17.96
N LYS A 72 -24.58 -7.34 18.01
CA LYS A 72 -25.68 -6.38 17.73
C LYS A 72 -26.08 -6.30 16.24
N GLU A 73 -25.16 -6.63 15.33
CA GLU A 73 -25.37 -6.71 13.88
C GLU A 73 -24.72 -8.00 13.39
N SER A 74 -25.43 -8.85 12.65
CA SER A 74 -24.86 -10.13 12.22
C SER A 74 -23.78 -9.93 11.16
N PRO A 75 -22.53 -10.40 11.37
CA PRO A 75 -21.49 -10.49 10.36
C PRO A 75 -21.97 -11.09 9.04
N ALA A 76 -22.86 -12.09 9.07
CA ALA A 76 -23.40 -12.69 7.86
C ALA A 76 -24.26 -11.72 7.04
N GLU A 77 -25.12 -10.93 7.69
CA GLU A 77 -25.94 -9.89 7.04
C GLU A 77 -25.06 -8.76 6.48
N ILE A 78 -24.03 -8.35 7.21
CA ILE A 78 -23.06 -7.33 6.74
C ILE A 78 -22.31 -7.86 5.51
N LEU A 79 -21.85 -9.11 5.53
CA LEU A 79 -21.19 -9.74 4.38
C LEU A 79 -22.12 -9.80 3.16
N ALA A 80 -23.41 -10.09 3.33
CA ALA A 80 -24.39 -10.05 2.25
C ALA A 80 -24.54 -8.65 1.64
N GLN A 81 -24.67 -7.61 2.48
CA GLN A 81 -24.75 -6.21 2.03
C GLN A 81 -23.46 -5.74 1.34
N ILE A 82 -22.30 -6.18 1.82
CA ILE A 82 -21.01 -5.95 1.17
C ILE A 82 -21.01 -6.56 -0.24
N ARG A 83 -21.47 -7.80 -0.41
CA ARG A 83 -21.53 -8.45 -1.74
C ARG A 83 -22.38 -7.65 -2.72
N GLU A 84 -23.59 -7.28 -2.30
CA GLU A 84 -24.52 -6.50 -3.12
C GLU A 84 -23.89 -5.17 -3.56
N THR A 85 -23.31 -4.44 -2.60
CA THR A 85 -22.66 -3.16 -2.86
C THR A 85 -21.47 -3.31 -3.80
N VAL A 86 -20.60 -4.31 -3.58
CA VAL A 86 -19.44 -4.58 -4.44
C VAL A 86 -19.87 -4.94 -5.85
N THR A 87 -20.95 -5.70 -6.03
CA THR A 87 -21.50 -6.03 -7.35
C THR A 87 -22.03 -4.82 -8.09
N ARG A 88 -22.74 -3.93 -7.41
CA ARG A 88 -23.15 -2.65 -8.00
C ARG A 88 -21.95 -1.79 -8.40
N GLN A 89 -20.96 -1.66 -7.52
CA GLN A 89 -19.74 -0.88 -7.80
C GLN A 89 -18.92 -1.46 -8.94
N GLU A 90 -18.88 -2.78 -9.09
CA GLU A 90 -18.14 -3.44 -10.18
C GLU A 90 -18.77 -3.19 -11.55
N LYS A 91 -20.11 -3.12 -11.63
CA LYS A 91 -20.78 -2.71 -12.87
C LYS A 91 -20.35 -1.30 -13.28
N ILE A 92 -20.40 -0.35 -12.36
CA ILE A 92 -19.99 1.04 -12.59
C ILE A 92 -18.50 1.11 -12.97
N PHE A 93 -17.66 0.32 -12.30
CA PHE A 93 -16.23 0.21 -12.60
C PHE A 93 -15.97 -0.23 -14.04
N ASN A 94 -16.66 -1.29 -14.49
CA ASN A 94 -16.49 -1.83 -15.84
C ASN A 94 -16.99 -0.85 -16.90
N GLU A 95 -18.15 -0.22 -16.68
CA GLU A 95 -18.70 0.82 -17.57
C GLU A 95 -17.71 2.00 -17.68
N THR A 96 -17.23 2.51 -16.54
CA THR A 96 -16.24 3.61 -16.49
C THR A 96 -14.94 3.24 -17.19
N TYR A 97 -14.45 2.01 -17.04
CA TYR A 97 -13.24 1.56 -17.73
C TYR A 97 -13.43 1.53 -19.25
N GLN A 98 -14.56 1.04 -19.75
CA GLN A 98 -14.84 1.05 -21.19
C GLN A 98 -14.92 2.47 -21.73
N GLU A 99 -15.63 3.37 -21.04
CA GLU A 99 -15.68 4.80 -21.42
C GLU A 99 -14.28 5.43 -21.50
N ILE A 100 -13.40 5.13 -20.55
CA ILE A 100 -12.01 5.62 -20.56
C ILE A 100 -11.24 5.06 -21.75
N VAL A 101 -11.37 3.76 -22.04
CA VAL A 101 -10.70 3.13 -23.19
C VAL A 101 -11.17 3.74 -24.51
N GLU A 102 -12.47 3.99 -24.66
CA GLU A 102 -13.04 4.66 -25.83
C GLU A 102 -12.54 6.12 -25.97
N ALA A 103 -12.51 6.87 -24.86
CA ALA A 103 -11.98 8.22 -24.85
C ALA A 103 -10.48 8.27 -25.16
N LEU A 104 -9.69 7.27 -24.71
CA LEU A 104 -8.28 7.14 -25.05
C LEU A 104 -8.09 6.89 -26.55
N ALA A 105 -8.95 6.07 -27.16
CA ALA A 105 -8.93 5.85 -28.60
C ALA A 105 -9.16 7.16 -29.39
N GLY A 106 -10.07 8.03 -28.90
CA GLY A 106 -10.27 9.38 -29.44
C GLY A 106 -9.02 10.29 -29.35
N GLU A 107 -8.12 9.99 -28.42
CA GLU A 107 -6.82 10.65 -28.25
C GLU A 107 -5.66 9.96 -29.00
N ASN A 108 -5.96 8.96 -29.85
CA ASN A 108 -5.01 8.08 -30.53
C ASN A 108 -4.15 7.23 -29.58
N ILE A 109 -4.71 6.85 -28.43
CA ILE A 109 -4.08 5.95 -27.46
C ILE A 109 -4.91 4.66 -27.40
N PHE A 110 -4.27 3.53 -27.68
CA PHE A 110 -4.95 2.23 -27.78
C PHE A 110 -4.35 1.26 -26.77
N ILE A 111 -5.19 0.72 -25.88
CA ILE A 111 -4.83 -0.43 -25.05
C ILE A 111 -5.27 -1.67 -25.83
N ILE A 112 -4.30 -2.45 -26.33
CA ILE A 112 -4.55 -3.60 -27.22
C ILE A 112 -4.08 -4.92 -26.62
N ASN A 113 -4.64 -6.01 -27.11
CA ASN A 113 -4.28 -7.38 -26.73
C ASN A 113 -3.51 -8.12 -27.85
N GLU A 114 -3.12 -9.37 -27.60
CA GLU A 114 -2.30 -10.18 -28.51
C GLU A 114 -2.96 -10.49 -29.85
N GLN A 115 -4.28 -10.35 -29.97
CA GLN A 115 -5.04 -10.62 -31.19
C GLN A 115 -5.16 -9.39 -32.09
N GLN A 116 -4.73 -8.22 -31.61
CA GLN A 116 -4.89 -6.93 -32.29
C GLN A 116 -3.56 -6.36 -32.80
N LEU A 117 -2.46 -7.12 -32.68
CA LEU A 117 -1.13 -6.70 -33.09
C LEU A 117 -1.00 -6.68 -34.62
N THR A 118 -0.28 -5.67 -35.12
CA THR A 118 0.28 -5.70 -36.49
C THR A 118 1.47 -6.66 -36.55
N GLU A 119 1.94 -6.99 -37.76
CA GLU A 119 3.10 -7.88 -37.95
C GLU A 119 4.38 -7.28 -37.30
N SER A 120 4.63 -5.99 -37.51
CA SER A 120 5.73 -5.23 -36.88
C SER A 120 5.64 -5.24 -35.35
N GLN A 121 4.44 -5.03 -34.81
CA GLN A 121 4.23 -5.05 -33.36
C GLN A 121 4.39 -6.47 -32.79
N SER A 122 3.93 -7.49 -33.51
CA SER A 122 4.09 -8.90 -33.13
C SER A 122 5.56 -9.29 -33.02
N GLU A 123 6.39 -8.91 -34.00
CA GLU A 123 7.84 -9.13 -33.96
C GLU A 123 8.49 -8.41 -32.77
N PHE A 124 8.10 -7.15 -32.51
CA PHE A 124 8.58 -6.40 -31.36
C PHE A 124 8.21 -7.06 -30.03
N VAL A 125 6.96 -7.49 -29.87
CA VAL A 125 6.47 -8.15 -28.65
C VAL A 125 7.19 -9.49 -28.44
N SER A 126 7.38 -10.29 -29.50
CA SER A 126 8.14 -11.54 -29.44
C SER A 126 9.58 -11.32 -29.01
N ALA A 127 10.26 -10.31 -29.59
CA ALA A 127 11.63 -9.96 -29.21
C ALA A 127 11.71 -9.45 -27.76
N TYR A 128 10.75 -8.63 -27.33
CA TYR A 128 10.69 -8.18 -25.94
C TYR A 128 10.47 -9.36 -24.98
N PHE A 129 9.56 -10.27 -25.33
CA PHE A 129 9.27 -11.47 -24.55
C PHE A 129 10.53 -12.32 -24.37
N ASP A 130 11.24 -12.66 -25.44
CA ASP A 130 12.43 -13.53 -25.37
C ASP A 130 13.59 -12.89 -24.58
N ASN A 131 13.80 -11.59 -24.74
CA ASN A 131 14.94 -10.90 -24.13
C ASN A 131 14.71 -10.51 -22.66
N HIS A 132 13.47 -10.24 -22.25
CA HIS A 132 13.17 -9.66 -20.93
C HIS A 132 12.18 -10.48 -20.10
N VAL A 133 11.13 -11.03 -20.72
CA VAL A 133 10.03 -11.67 -19.99
C VAL A 133 10.33 -13.13 -19.70
N ARG A 134 10.75 -13.89 -20.72
CA ARG A 134 10.90 -15.35 -20.68
C ARG A 134 11.80 -15.83 -19.54
N ALA A 135 12.89 -15.10 -19.26
CA ALA A 135 13.85 -15.43 -18.21
C ALA A 135 13.27 -15.32 -16.78
N LEU A 136 12.13 -14.64 -16.62
CA LEU A 136 11.47 -14.44 -15.34
C LEU A 136 10.23 -15.32 -15.17
N LEU A 137 9.83 -16.07 -16.21
CA LEU A 137 8.66 -16.93 -16.15
C LEU A 137 9.06 -18.34 -15.72
N PHE A 138 8.45 -18.79 -14.61
CA PHE A 138 8.60 -20.14 -14.09
C PHE A 138 7.22 -20.80 -14.04
N PRO A 139 6.78 -21.44 -15.14
CA PRO A 139 5.50 -22.13 -15.17
C PRO A 139 5.45 -23.28 -14.16
N ILE A 140 4.32 -23.39 -13.48
CA ILE A 140 4.03 -24.48 -12.55
C ILE A 140 2.96 -25.37 -13.19
N ILE A 141 3.28 -26.62 -13.46
CA ILE A 141 2.28 -27.60 -13.89
C ILE A 141 1.28 -27.81 -12.76
N LEU A 142 -0.01 -27.60 -13.05
CA LEU A 142 -1.07 -27.59 -12.05
C LEU A 142 -1.19 -28.93 -11.32
N ASP A 143 -0.95 -30.05 -12.00
CA ASP A 143 -0.96 -31.37 -11.38
C ASP A 143 0.18 -31.60 -10.38
N ASN A 144 1.29 -30.88 -10.54
CA ASN A 144 2.44 -30.92 -9.64
C ASN A 144 2.35 -29.87 -8.52
N LEU A 145 1.30 -29.06 -8.50
CA LEU A 145 1.05 -28.13 -7.40
C LEU A 145 0.50 -28.92 -6.21
N ASP A 146 1.38 -29.24 -5.25
CA ASP A 146 1.03 -29.97 -4.03
C ASP A 146 0.72 -29.02 -2.86
N ASP A 147 1.42 -27.89 -2.79
CA ASP A 147 1.20 -26.87 -1.77
C ASP A 147 0.61 -25.59 -2.37
N PRO A 148 -0.68 -25.29 -2.12
CA PRO A 148 -1.33 -24.09 -2.64
C PRO A 148 -0.81 -22.80 -1.99
N THR A 149 -0.08 -22.87 -0.88
CA THR A 149 0.53 -21.69 -0.23
C THR A 149 1.78 -21.20 -0.96
N SER A 150 2.34 -22.00 -1.86
CA SER A 150 3.46 -21.60 -2.74
C SER A 150 3.11 -20.46 -3.71
N LEU A 151 1.82 -20.27 -4.01
CA LEU A 151 1.37 -19.13 -4.81
C LEU A 151 1.36 -17.86 -3.95
N ARG A 152 2.29 -16.96 -4.25
CA ARG A 152 2.41 -15.61 -3.68
C ARG A 152 1.07 -14.86 -3.68
N ASP A 153 0.76 -14.28 -2.53
CA ASP A 153 -0.34 -13.33 -2.36
C ASP A 153 -0.07 -12.06 -3.18
N LYS A 154 -1.14 -11.37 -3.61
CA LYS A 154 -1.12 -10.11 -4.41
C LYS A 154 -0.64 -10.23 -5.86
N SER A 155 0.02 -11.31 -6.25
CA SER A 155 0.41 -11.59 -7.64
C SER A 155 -0.80 -11.93 -8.51
N ILE A 156 -0.62 -11.73 -9.81
CA ILE A 156 -1.56 -12.19 -10.84
C ILE A 156 -0.96 -13.46 -11.44
N TYR A 157 -1.83 -14.41 -11.76
CA TYR A 157 -1.43 -15.60 -12.47
C TYR A 157 -2.26 -15.78 -13.73
N LEU A 158 -1.64 -16.37 -14.74
CA LEU A 158 -2.34 -16.92 -15.90
C LEU A 158 -2.47 -18.43 -15.69
N ALA A 159 -3.71 -18.89 -15.58
CA ALA A 159 -4.05 -20.30 -15.68
C ALA A 159 -4.08 -20.68 -17.17
N VAL A 160 -3.12 -21.49 -17.59
CA VAL A 160 -2.90 -21.84 -18.99
C VAL A 160 -3.35 -23.28 -19.23
N GLU A 161 -4.23 -23.45 -20.19
CA GLU A 161 -4.57 -24.74 -20.78
C GLU A 161 -3.64 -25.01 -21.97
N LEU A 162 -2.95 -26.15 -21.92
CA LEU A 162 -2.00 -26.62 -22.92
C LEU A 162 -2.60 -27.79 -23.69
N ARG A 163 -2.72 -27.68 -25.01
CA ARG A 163 -3.21 -28.76 -25.88
C ARG A 163 -2.27 -28.97 -27.07
N SER A 164 -2.30 -30.19 -27.61
CA SER A 164 -1.67 -30.53 -28.88
C SER A 164 -2.76 -30.82 -29.92
N SER A 165 -2.65 -30.20 -31.09
CA SER A 165 -3.59 -30.41 -32.20
C SER A 165 -3.41 -31.78 -32.86
N THR A 166 -2.22 -32.38 -32.71
CA THR A 166 -1.87 -33.70 -33.28
C THR A 166 -2.03 -34.87 -32.31
N ASN A 167 -2.05 -34.61 -31.00
CA ASN A 167 -2.23 -35.64 -29.98
C ASN A 167 -3.22 -35.21 -28.89
N SER A 168 -4.45 -35.71 -28.99
CA SER A 168 -5.52 -35.39 -28.05
C SER A 168 -5.28 -35.87 -26.61
N SER A 169 -4.33 -36.79 -26.38
CA SER A 169 -3.95 -37.20 -25.02
C SER A 169 -2.99 -36.22 -24.33
N LYS A 170 -2.36 -35.32 -25.10
CA LYS A 170 -1.55 -34.23 -24.57
C LYS A 170 -2.44 -33.04 -24.22
N HIS A 171 -3.00 -33.11 -23.03
CA HIS A 171 -3.78 -32.04 -22.42
C HIS A 171 -3.31 -31.83 -20.99
N GLU A 172 -2.75 -30.66 -20.73
CA GLU A 172 -2.16 -30.32 -19.43
C GLU A 172 -2.56 -28.89 -19.04
N TYR A 173 -2.43 -28.58 -17.75
CA TYR A 173 -2.70 -27.25 -17.23
C TYR A 173 -1.47 -26.73 -16.51
N ALA A 174 -1.20 -25.45 -16.68
CA ALA A 174 -0.12 -24.75 -16.01
C ALA A 174 -0.63 -23.46 -15.36
N ILE A 175 0.14 -22.95 -14.41
CA ILE A 175 -0.01 -21.64 -13.81
C ILE A 175 1.27 -20.87 -14.08
N VAL A 176 1.15 -19.65 -14.59
CA VAL A 176 2.27 -18.75 -14.86
C VAL A 176 2.08 -17.47 -14.05
N GLU A 177 3.01 -17.15 -13.15
CA GLU A 177 3.01 -15.87 -12.44
C GLU A 177 3.37 -14.73 -13.40
N VAL A 178 2.61 -13.62 -13.35
CA VAL A 178 2.94 -12.40 -14.10
C VAL A 178 4.00 -11.61 -13.30
N PRO A 179 5.23 -11.41 -13.84
CA PRO A 179 6.37 -10.89 -13.07
C PRO A 179 6.37 -9.35 -12.98
N ALA A 180 5.36 -8.79 -12.33
CA ALA A 180 5.19 -7.35 -12.12
C ALA A 180 5.04 -7.01 -10.63
N PRO A 181 6.11 -6.56 -9.92
CA PRO A 181 7.52 -6.34 -10.33
C PRO A 181 8.34 -7.63 -10.56
N PRO A 182 9.52 -7.57 -11.24
CA PRO A 182 10.32 -6.38 -11.58
C PRO A 182 9.98 -5.69 -12.89
N LEU A 183 9.14 -6.27 -13.75
CA LEU A 183 8.76 -5.64 -15.00
C LEU A 183 7.60 -4.66 -14.81
N SER A 184 7.54 -3.64 -15.68
CA SER A 184 6.33 -2.85 -15.84
C SER A 184 5.21 -3.74 -16.34
N ARG A 185 4.00 -3.57 -15.77
CA ARG A 185 2.81 -4.23 -16.30
C ARG A 185 2.37 -3.68 -17.67
N PHE A 186 2.84 -2.50 -18.05
CA PHE A 186 2.50 -1.88 -19.32
C PHE A 186 3.74 -1.83 -20.22
N LEU A 187 3.58 -2.37 -21.44
CA LEU A 187 4.54 -2.27 -22.53
C LEU A 187 4.02 -1.26 -23.56
N ILE A 188 4.78 -0.20 -23.82
CA ILE A 188 4.50 0.72 -24.93
C ILE A 188 5.08 0.08 -26.20
N LEU A 189 4.24 -0.12 -27.21
CA LEU A 189 4.66 -0.66 -28.50
C LEU A 189 5.14 0.47 -29.43
N PRO A 190 5.86 0.14 -30.52
CA PRO A 190 6.25 1.12 -31.52
C PRO A 190 5.05 1.93 -32.02
N GLU A 191 5.22 3.25 -32.08
CA GLU A 191 4.19 4.16 -32.61
C GLU A 191 4.02 3.93 -34.12
N GLU A 192 2.77 3.84 -34.57
CA GLU A 192 2.42 3.76 -35.98
C GLU A 192 1.45 4.90 -36.31
N GLU A 193 1.76 5.71 -37.34
CA GLU A 193 0.92 6.82 -37.78
C GLU A 193 0.55 7.83 -36.66
N GLY A 194 1.43 8.02 -35.67
CA GLY A 194 1.17 8.90 -34.53
C GLY A 194 0.20 8.34 -33.49
N ARG A 195 -0.11 7.03 -33.56
CA ARG A 195 -0.90 6.30 -32.58
C ARG A 195 0.00 5.64 -31.56
N ILE A 196 -0.39 5.74 -30.29
CA ILE A 196 0.31 5.13 -29.15
C ILE A 196 -0.41 3.83 -28.82
N TYR A 197 0.31 2.72 -28.83
CA TYR A 197 -0.21 1.41 -28.49
C TYR A 197 0.40 0.92 -27.19
N ILE A 198 -0.44 0.42 -26.29
CA ILE A 198 -0.06 -0.05 -24.96
C ILE A 198 -0.61 -1.46 -24.79
N MET A 199 0.26 -2.39 -24.43
CA MET A 199 -0.10 -3.79 -24.19
C MET A 199 0.16 -4.13 -22.73
N LEU A 200 -0.75 -4.89 -22.11
CA LEU A 200 -0.51 -5.40 -20.77
C LEU A 200 0.46 -6.58 -20.83
N LEU A 201 1.31 -6.70 -19.81
CA LEU A 201 2.25 -7.81 -19.66
C LEU A 201 1.54 -9.16 -19.64
N ASP A 202 0.31 -9.19 -19.11
CA ASP A 202 -0.59 -10.33 -19.17
C ASP A 202 -0.75 -10.84 -20.63
N ASP A 203 -0.93 -9.95 -21.61
CA ASP A 203 -1.12 -10.32 -23.02
C ASP A 203 0.22 -10.53 -23.75
N VAL A 204 1.30 -9.84 -23.34
CA VAL A 204 2.66 -10.16 -23.80
C VAL A 204 3.02 -11.61 -23.48
N ILE A 205 2.65 -12.09 -22.28
CA ILE A 205 2.86 -13.48 -21.90
C ILE A 205 1.97 -14.41 -22.73
N ARG A 206 0.70 -14.05 -22.97
CA ARG A 206 -0.21 -14.84 -23.84
C ARG A 206 0.36 -15.02 -25.24
N HIS A 207 0.87 -13.94 -25.82
CA HIS A 207 1.55 -13.97 -27.12
C HIS A 207 2.75 -14.93 -27.10
N GLY A 208 3.57 -14.88 -26.04
CA GLY A 208 4.79 -15.69 -25.91
C GLY A 208 4.62 -17.13 -25.41
N LEU A 209 3.41 -17.63 -25.13
CA LEU A 209 3.21 -18.98 -24.56
C LEU A 209 3.84 -20.09 -25.39
N HIS A 210 3.78 -19.96 -26.72
CA HIS A 210 4.38 -20.92 -27.64
C HIS A 210 5.91 -21.04 -27.49
N HIS A 211 6.61 -19.95 -27.18
CA HIS A 211 8.06 -19.97 -26.92
C HIS A 211 8.44 -20.77 -25.66
N ILE A 212 7.51 -20.94 -24.71
CA ILE A 212 7.72 -21.70 -23.48
C ILE A 212 7.38 -23.18 -23.70
N PHE A 213 6.20 -23.45 -24.25
CA PHE A 213 5.60 -24.79 -24.18
C PHE A 213 5.78 -25.63 -25.45
N SER A 214 6.12 -25.03 -26.59
CA SER A 214 6.21 -25.78 -27.86
C SER A 214 7.31 -26.84 -27.87
N ILE A 215 8.38 -26.68 -27.09
CA ILE A 215 9.42 -27.71 -26.93
C ILE A 215 8.88 -29.02 -26.33
N PHE A 216 7.73 -28.99 -25.65
CA PHE A 216 7.06 -30.17 -25.09
C PHE A 216 5.98 -30.76 -26.03
N GLY A 217 5.81 -30.17 -27.22
CA GLY A 217 4.87 -30.62 -28.24
C GLY A 217 3.43 -30.11 -28.07
N TYR A 218 3.26 -28.98 -27.36
CA TYR A 218 2.00 -28.24 -27.30
C TYR A 218 1.97 -27.13 -28.37
N ASP A 219 0.81 -26.90 -28.97
CA ASP A 219 0.63 -25.91 -30.05
C ASP A 219 -0.60 -25.02 -29.88
N THR A 220 -1.49 -25.36 -28.95
CA THR A 220 -2.72 -24.62 -28.68
C THR A 220 -2.74 -24.21 -27.22
N PHE A 221 -2.96 -22.92 -26.98
CA PHE A 221 -2.86 -22.30 -25.65
C PHE A 221 -4.07 -21.42 -25.38
N ASN A 222 -4.76 -21.66 -24.25
CA ASN A 222 -5.76 -20.74 -23.73
C ASN A 222 -5.33 -20.28 -22.34
N ALA A 223 -5.33 -18.98 -22.07
CA ALA A 223 -4.82 -18.45 -20.81
C ALA A 223 -5.82 -17.48 -20.16
N TYR A 224 -6.17 -17.81 -18.92
CA TYR A 224 -7.20 -17.16 -18.13
C TYR A 224 -6.59 -16.52 -16.89
N THR A 225 -6.90 -15.27 -16.62
CA THR A 225 -6.35 -14.57 -15.46
C THR A 225 -6.99 -15.11 -14.17
N ILE A 226 -6.19 -15.39 -13.16
CA ILE A 226 -6.64 -15.73 -11.81
C ILE A 226 -5.88 -14.91 -10.77
N LYS A 227 -6.53 -14.63 -9.64
CA LYS A 227 -5.95 -13.91 -8.51
C LYS A 227 -6.49 -14.44 -7.20
N ILE A 228 -5.58 -14.69 -6.27
CA ILE A 228 -5.91 -15.08 -4.90
C ILE A 228 -5.62 -13.88 -3.99
N THR A 229 -6.50 -13.64 -3.02
CA THR A 229 -6.29 -12.68 -1.93
C THR A 229 -6.38 -13.44 -0.61
N ARG A 230 -5.31 -13.42 0.17
CA ARG A 230 -5.22 -14.06 1.47
C ARG A 230 -5.40 -13.06 2.61
N ASP A 231 -5.77 -13.57 3.77
CA ASP A 231 -5.86 -12.83 5.02
C ASP A 231 -4.49 -12.25 5.42
N ALA A 232 -4.47 -11.08 6.04
CA ALA A 232 -3.24 -10.41 6.47
C ALA A 232 -3.12 -10.18 7.98
N GLU A 233 -4.08 -10.61 8.79
CA GLU A 233 -3.94 -10.49 10.24
C GLU A 233 -2.98 -11.57 10.80
N LEU A 234 -2.03 -11.09 11.60
CA LEU A 234 -1.04 -11.88 12.34
C LEU A 234 -1.47 -11.97 13.80
N ASP A 235 -1.33 -13.14 14.40
CA ASP A 235 -1.13 -13.27 15.85
C ASP A 235 0.37 -13.11 16.10
N ILE A 236 0.80 -11.92 16.53
CA ILE A 236 2.21 -11.70 16.90
C ILE A 236 2.46 -12.45 18.22
N ASP A 237 3.45 -13.33 18.21
CA ASP A 237 3.94 -14.03 19.39
C ASP A 237 4.54 -13.01 20.38
N ASN A 238 3.95 -12.88 21.57
CA ASN A 238 4.36 -11.92 22.60
C ASN A 238 5.45 -12.49 23.53
N ASP A 239 6.30 -13.38 23.01
CA ASP A 239 7.38 -13.98 23.78
C ASP A 239 8.43 -12.93 24.16
N VAL A 240 8.60 -12.72 25.47
CA VAL A 240 9.50 -11.74 26.08
C VAL A 240 10.98 -12.13 25.90
N HIS A 241 11.25 -13.38 25.51
CA HIS A 241 12.62 -13.88 25.33
C HIS A 241 13.21 -13.62 23.93
N LYS A 242 12.39 -13.21 22.95
CA LYS A 242 12.84 -12.97 21.57
C LYS A 242 13.39 -11.55 21.41
N SER A 243 14.46 -11.41 20.61
CA SER A 243 14.99 -10.09 20.27
C SER A 243 14.01 -9.34 19.34
N PHE A 244 14.09 -8.00 19.34
CA PHE A 244 13.22 -7.15 18.49
C PHE A 244 13.26 -7.55 17.01
N LEU A 245 14.44 -7.94 16.49
CA LEU A 245 14.63 -8.34 15.09
C LEU A 245 14.09 -9.75 14.80
N GLU A 246 14.08 -10.65 15.79
CA GLU A 246 13.52 -12.00 15.65
C GLU A 246 12.01 -11.97 15.50
N ILE A 247 11.31 -11.23 16.37
CA ILE A 247 9.85 -11.07 16.31
C ILE A 247 9.43 -10.50 14.94
N MET A 248 10.21 -9.55 14.41
CA MET A 248 9.95 -8.99 13.09
C MET A 248 10.12 -10.01 11.97
N SER A 249 11.20 -10.78 11.98
CA SER A 249 11.51 -11.74 10.92
C SER A 249 10.48 -12.87 10.83
N GLU A 250 9.96 -13.33 11.98
CA GLU A 250 8.89 -14.34 12.04
C GLU A 250 7.55 -13.79 11.52
N SER A 251 7.23 -12.53 11.85
CA SER A 251 5.97 -11.88 11.43
C SER A 251 5.84 -11.73 9.91
N VAL A 252 6.96 -11.51 9.19
CA VAL A 252 6.97 -11.41 7.71
C VAL A 252 6.66 -12.77 7.08
N LYS A 253 7.24 -13.86 7.61
CA LYS A 253 7.04 -15.22 7.09
C LYS A 253 5.61 -15.72 7.27
N GLN A 254 4.99 -15.44 8.41
CA GLN A 254 3.60 -15.88 8.69
C GLN A 254 2.55 -15.26 7.75
N ARG A 255 2.84 -14.11 7.11
CA ARG A 255 1.91 -13.47 6.16
C ARG A 255 1.74 -14.24 4.85
N GLU A 256 2.73 -15.02 4.43
CA GLU A 256 2.62 -15.81 3.20
C GLU A 256 1.58 -16.95 3.35
N TRP A 257 1.17 -17.28 4.58
CA TRP A 257 0.36 -18.46 4.90
C TRP A 257 -1.10 -18.18 5.31
N GLY A 258 -1.58 -16.95 5.09
CA GLY A 258 -2.96 -16.57 5.42
C GLY A 258 -4.03 -17.41 4.69
N SER A 259 -5.18 -17.62 5.35
CA SER A 259 -6.33 -18.30 4.75
C SER A 259 -6.87 -17.54 3.54
N PRO A 260 -7.34 -18.21 2.47
CA PRO A 260 -7.90 -17.54 1.30
C PRO A 260 -9.21 -16.83 1.67
N VAL A 261 -9.27 -15.54 1.32
CA VAL A 261 -10.42 -14.67 1.58
C VAL A 261 -11.20 -14.39 0.30
N ARG A 262 -10.51 -14.32 -0.85
CA ARG A 262 -11.13 -14.07 -2.15
C ARG A 262 -10.34 -14.75 -3.26
N PHE A 263 -11.06 -15.37 -4.20
CA PHE A 263 -10.54 -15.91 -5.44
C PHE A 263 -11.27 -15.27 -6.61
N VAL A 264 -10.53 -14.54 -7.45
CA VAL A 264 -11.05 -13.87 -8.64
C VAL A 264 -10.50 -14.57 -9.86
N PHE A 265 -11.35 -14.82 -10.86
CA PHE A 265 -10.97 -15.50 -12.09
C PHE A 265 -11.67 -14.89 -13.30
N ASP A 266 -11.07 -15.05 -14.47
CA ASP A 266 -11.68 -14.72 -15.76
C ASP A 266 -12.91 -15.60 -16.02
N GLU A 267 -14.09 -14.98 -16.19
CA GLU A 267 -15.37 -15.69 -16.41
C GLU A 267 -15.37 -16.61 -17.64
N THR A 268 -14.46 -16.39 -18.59
CA THR A 268 -14.35 -17.21 -19.79
C THR A 268 -13.65 -18.56 -19.53
N ILE A 269 -13.11 -18.78 -18.33
CA ILE A 269 -12.44 -20.05 -17.98
C ILE A 269 -13.43 -21.23 -18.06
N PRO A 270 -13.06 -22.35 -18.71
CA PRO A 270 -13.90 -23.53 -18.75
C PRO A 270 -14.24 -24.06 -17.35
N PRO A 271 -15.50 -24.43 -17.06
CA PRO A 271 -15.90 -24.90 -15.72
C PRO A 271 -15.08 -26.07 -15.18
N GLU A 272 -14.67 -26.98 -16.07
CA GLU A 272 -13.81 -28.13 -15.75
C GLU A 272 -12.41 -27.69 -15.28
N PHE A 273 -11.83 -26.71 -15.97
CA PHE A 273 -10.52 -26.16 -15.60
C PHE A 273 -10.60 -25.40 -14.28
N LEU A 274 -11.63 -24.57 -14.10
CA LEU A 274 -11.91 -23.87 -12.85
C LEU A 274 -12.02 -24.84 -11.66
N ARG A 275 -12.77 -25.94 -11.83
CA ARG A 275 -12.92 -26.98 -10.81
C ARG A 275 -11.58 -27.57 -10.41
N LYS A 276 -10.70 -27.86 -11.38
CA LYS A 276 -9.35 -28.40 -11.13
C LYS A 276 -8.48 -27.41 -10.35
N ILE A 277 -8.47 -26.14 -10.74
CA ILE A 277 -7.76 -25.08 -10.01
C ILE A 277 -8.27 -25.00 -8.57
N ARG A 278 -9.59 -25.02 -8.38
CA ARG A 278 -10.20 -24.94 -7.05
C ARG A 278 -9.82 -26.09 -6.13
N GLN A 279 -9.79 -27.32 -6.66
CA GLN A 279 -9.35 -28.50 -5.91
C GLN A 279 -7.89 -28.37 -5.48
N LYS A 280 -7.01 -27.98 -6.42
CA LYS A 280 -5.59 -27.77 -6.13
C LYS A 280 -5.33 -26.66 -5.14
N LEU A 281 -6.11 -25.58 -5.20
CA LEU A 281 -6.04 -24.45 -4.27
C LEU A 281 -6.77 -24.67 -2.94
N GLN A 282 -7.40 -25.83 -2.74
CA GLN A 282 -8.18 -26.17 -1.55
C GLN A 282 -9.24 -25.10 -1.21
N LEU A 283 -9.88 -24.55 -2.25
CA LEU A 283 -10.89 -23.51 -2.10
C LEU A 283 -12.27 -24.14 -1.86
N SER A 284 -12.89 -23.83 -0.72
CA SER A 284 -14.27 -24.21 -0.40
C SER A 284 -15.26 -23.68 -1.45
N ASP A 285 -16.37 -24.39 -1.68
CA ASP A 285 -17.46 -23.99 -2.59
C ASP A 285 -18.14 -22.67 -2.22
N ASP A 286 -17.97 -22.21 -0.98
CA ASP A 286 -18.53 -20.96 -0.49
C ASP A 286 -17.99 -19.72 -1.19
N ASP A 287 -18.91 -18.79 -1.49
CA ASP A 287 -18.95 -17.36 -1.12
C ASP A 287 -17.71 -16.44 -1.31
N LYS A 288 -16.54 -16.98 -1.61
CA LYS A 288 -15.26 -16.27 -1.74
C LYS A 288 -14.81 -16.17 -3.20
N GLN A 289 -15.60 -16.70 -4.12
CA GLN A 289 -15.28 -16.79 -5.54
C GLN A 289 -16.00 -15.69 -6.32
N ARG A 290 -15.32 -15.14 -7.33
CA ARG A 290 -15.89 -14.11 -8.18
C ARG A 290 -15.34 -14.23 -9.59
N GLY A 291 -16.24 -14.48 -10.54
CA GLY A 291 -15.96 -14.25 -11.95
C GLY A 291 -15.78 -12.75 -12.19
N GLY A 292 -14.79 -12.39 -12.99
CA GLY A 292 -14.62 -11.03 -13.50
C GLY A 292 -14.12 -11.03 -14.94
N GLY A 293 -13.82 -9.84 -15.44
CA GLY A 293 -13.28 -9.66 -16.79
C GLY A 293 -11.85 -10.20 -16.95
N ARG A 294 -11.37 -10.19 -18.20
CA ARG A 294 -10.06 -10.70 -18.63
C ARG A 294 -8.87 -10.20 -17.80
N TYR A 295 -8.91 -8.93 -17.38
CA TYR A 295 -7.83 -8.31 -16.61
C TYR A 295 -8.22 -8.16 -15.15
N HIS A 296 -7.28 -8.47 -14.25
CA HIS A 296 -7.44 -8.27 -12.82
C HIS A 296 -6.35 -7.33 -12.28
N ASN A 297 -6.38 -7.06 -10.98
CA ASN A 297 -5.34 -6.27 -10.29
C ASN A 297 -5.17 -4.86 -10.88
N PHE A 298 -6.28 -4.16 -11.12
CA PHE A 298 -6.27 -2.81 -11.69
C PHE A 298 -5.46 -1.79 -10.88
N LYS A 299 -5.05 -2.11 -9.64
CA LYS A 299 -4.10 -1.33 -8.84
C LYS A 299 -2.86 -0.91 -9.64
N ASP A 300 -2.41 -1.72 -10.59
CA ASP A 300 -1.20 -1.42 -11.37
C ASP A 300 -1.39 -0.19 -12.28
N PHE A 301 -2.62 0.16 -12.66
CA PHE A 301 -2.93 1.38 -13.42
C PHE A 301 -2.60 2.68 -12.66
N MET A 302 -2.37 2.63 -11.34
CA MET A 302 -1.78 3.77 -10.62
C MET A 302 -0.39 4.15 -11.18
N ASN A 303 0.34 3.17 -11.72
CA ASN A 303 1.65 3.32 -12.33
C ASN A 303 1.58 3.25 -13.86
N PHE A 304 0.45 3.63 -14.46
CA PHE A 304 0.31 3.71 -15.91
C PHE A 304 1.40 4.62 -16.49
N PRO A 305 2.05 4.24 -17.61
CA PRO A 305 3.21 4.95 -18.11
C PRO A 305 2.85 6.41 -18.49
N PRO A 306 3.76 7.36 -18.23
CA PRO A 306 3.54 8.75 -18.63
C PRO A 306 3.59 8.87 -20.15
N LEU A 307 2.62 9.59 -20.72
CA LEU A 307 2.49 9.88 -22.15
C LEU A 307 2.78 11.36 -22.39
N LYS A 308 3.28 11.68 -23.59
CA LYS A 308 3.60 13.06 -24.00
C LYS A 308 2.35 13.88 -24.37
N LYS A 309 1.33 13.87 -23.52
CA LYS A 309 0.04 14.57 -23.69
C LYS A 309 -0.39 15.22 -22.36
N PRO A 310 0.09 16.44 -22.05
CA PRO A 310 -0.05 17.04 -20.73
C PRO A 310 -1.51 17.31 -20.32
N HIS A 311 -2.41 17.54 -21.28
CA HIS A 311 -3.84 17.78 -21.01
C HIS A 311 -4.58 16.56 -20.46
N LEU A 312 -3.99 15.37 -20.55
CA LEU A 312 -4.56 14.13 -19.99
C LEU A 312 -4.27 13.96 -18.49
N TYR A 313 -3.48 14.87 -17.90
CA TYR A 313 -3.04 14.83 -16.51
C TYR A 313 -3.50 16.08 -15.76
N TYR A 314 -3.50 15.99 -14.43
CA TYR A 314 -3.59 17.20 -13.62
C TYR A 314 -2.35 18.09 -13.86
N PRO A 315 -2.52 19.43 -13.90
CA PRO A 315 -1.39 20.34 -13.94
C PRO A 315 -0.43 20.06 -12.78
N ALA A 316 0.88 20.09 -13.06
CA ALA A 316 1.88 19.91 -12.03
C ALA A 316 1.77 21.04 -10.98
N MET A 317 1.71 20.66 -9.70
CA MET A 317 1.69 21.57 -8.56
C MET A 317 3.02 21.46 -7.81
N PRO A 318 4.08 22.17 -8.23
CA PRO A 318 5.35 22.16 -7.49
C PRO A 318 5.15 22.76 -6.10
N PRO A 319 5.82 22.21 -5.05
CA PRO A 319 5.71 22.76 -3.70
C PRO A 319 6.16 24.23 -3.64
N LEU A 320 5.38 25.03 -2.94
CA LEU A 320 5.63 26.44 -2.69
C LEU A 320 6.68 26.61 -1.58
N PRO A 321 7.58 27.61 -1.70
CA PRO A 321 8.47 27.97 -0.61
C PRO A 321 7.66 28.59 0.54
N HIS A 322 8.04 28.26 1.78
CA HIS A 322 7.48 28.92 2.95
C HIS A 322 8.12 30.32 3.11
N PRO A 323 7.35 31.41 3.19
CA PRO A 323 7.88 32.78 3.22
C PRO A 323 8.91 33.04 4.32
N ASP A 324 8.75 32.36 5.45
CA ASP A 324 9.62 32.51 6.62
C ASP A 324 10.83 31.57 6.64
N LEU A 325 10.88 30.62 5.71
CA LEU A 325 11.98 29.67 5.57
C LEU A 325 12.60 29.80 4.16
N PRO A 326 13.17 30.96 3.80
CA PRO A 326 13.94 31.06 2.57
C PRO A 326 15.22 30.23 2.68
N SER A 327 15.77 29.85 1.52
CA SER A 327 17.00 29.05 1.46
C SER A 327 18.14 29.66 2.28
N ASN A 328 18.98 28.80 2.87
CA ASN A 328 20.12 29.18 3.72
C ASN A 328 19.76 29.94 5.01
N THR A 329 18.52 29.80 5.51
CA THR A 329 18.10 30.35 6.80
C THR A 329 18.14 29.27 7.88
N SER A 330 18.62 29.63 9.07
CA SER A 330 18.52 28.76 10.25
C SER A 330 17.05 28.57 10.65
N ILE A 331 16.57 27.33 10.60
CA ILE A 331 15.20 26.99 10.98
C ILE A 331 15.03 27.20 12.48
N PHE A 332 16.01 26.85 13.32
CA PHE A 332 16.00 27.16 14.75
C PHE A 332 15.83 28.65 15.03
N GLY A 333 16.58 29.48 14.30
CA GLY A 333 16.48 30.93 14.43
C GLY A 333 15.10 31.48 14.13
N VAL A 334 14.40 30.91 13.14
CA VAL A 334 13.04 31.28 12.78
C VAL A 334 12.04 30.79 13.83
N ILE A 335 12.06 29.50 14.17
CA ILE A 335 11.07 28.88 15.06
C ILE A 335 11.18 29.39 16.50
N ARG A 336 12.35 29.90 16.91
CA ARG A 336 12.53 30.59 18.20
C ARG A 336 11.76 31.90 18.28
N ARG A 337 11.56 32.59 17.15
CA ARG A 337 10.86 33.89 17.09
C ARG A 337 9.36 33.71 16.85
N LYS A 338 8.96 32.70 16.09
CA LYS A 338 7.55 32.41 15.80
C LYS A 338 7.36 30.96 15.41
N ASP A 339 6.19 30.42 15.74
CA ASP A 339 5.79 29.11 15.26
C ASP A 339 5.60 29.13 13.73
N VAL A 340 5.91 28.00 13.09
CA VAL A 340 5.80 27.81 11.63
C VAL A 340 4.91 26.61 11.36
N MET A 341 3.91 26.79 10.50
CA MET A 341 3.04 25.69 10.04
C MET A 341 3.39 25.34 8.59
N LEU A 342 3.62 24.06 8.33
CA LEU A 342 3.81 23.52 6.98
C LEU A 342 2.56 22.73 6.58
N HIS A 343 2.10 22.89 5.34
CA HIS A 343 0.96 22.19 4.76
C HIS A 343 1.42 21.37 3.56
N TYR A 344 1.52 20.06 3.71
CA TYR A 344 1.78 19.15 2.61
C TYR A 344 0.51 18.93 1.79
N PRO A 345 0.60 18.63 0.48
CA PRO A 345 1.80 18.63 -0.37
C PRO A 345 2.18 20.04 -0.87
N TYR A 346 1.50 21.09 -0.41
CA TYR A 346 1.67 22.46 -0.90
C TYR A 346 3.02 23.07 -0.53
N GLN A 347 3.60 22.73 0.61
CA GLN A 347 5.00 23.01 0.96
C GLN A 347 5.86 21.75 0.87
N SER A 348 7.18 21.93 0.74
CA SER A 348 8.11 20.82 0.63
C SER A 348 8.39 20.14 1.97
N PHE A 349 8.34 18.81 2.01
CA PHE A 349 8.81 18.03 3.17
C PHE A 349 10.31 18.22 3.47
N GLN A 350 11.05 18.79 2.51
CA GLN A 350 12.47 19.11 2.67
C GLN A 350 12.75 19.99 3.89
N TYR A 351 11.82 20.83 4.34
CA TYR A 351 11.98 21.63 5.56
C TYR A 351 12.18 20.80 6.83
N ILE A 352 11.53 19.63 6.95
CA ILE A 352 11.75 18.71 8.08
C ILE A 352 13.12 18.07 8.00
N VAL A 353 13.51 17.65 6.79
CA VAL A 353 14.84 17.08 6.56
C VAL A 353 15.93 18.11 6.86
N ASP A 354 15.74 19.36 6.45
CA ASP A 354 16.71 20.43 6.69
C ASP A 354 16.79 20.81 8.18
N LEU A 355 15.67 20.78 8.91
CA LEU A 355 15.69 20.95 10.37
C LEU A 355 16.50 19.85 11.03
N LEU A 356 16.31 18.60 10.63
CA LEU A 356 17.07 17.47 11.18
C LEU A 356 18.55 17.53 10.78
N ARG A 357 18.87 18.00 9.57
CA ARG A 357 20.25 18.22 9.12
C ARG A 357 20.92 19.31 9.95
N GLU A 358 20.28 20.46 10.13
CA GLU A 358 20.75 21.54 11.00
C GLU A 358 20.96 21.01 12.42
N ALA A 359 19.96 20.30 12.97
CA ALA A 359 20.04 19.67 14.29
C ALA A 359 21.15 18.63 14.41
N SER A 360 21.52 17.95 13.31
CA SER A 360 22.54 16.90 13.32
C SER A 360 23.96 17.43 13.45
N ILE A 361 24.21 18.67 13.01
CA ILE A 361 25.55 19.31 13.01
C ILE A 361 25.69 20.43 14.03
N ASP A 362 24.58 21.00 14.52
CA ASP A 362 24.61 22.05 15.54
C ASP A 362 25.34 21.55 16.82
N PRO A 363 26.37 22.27 17.33
CA PRO A 363 27.15 21.87 18.49
C PRO A 363 26.41 21.99 19.83
N ASP A 364 25.34 22.78 19.87
CA ASP A 364 24.52 23.00 21.06
C ASP A 364 23.39 21.99 21.18
N VAL A 365 23.04 21.29 20.10
CA VAL A 365 22.06 20.20 20.15
C VAL A 365 22.62 19.00 20.90
N ARG A 366 21.88 18.54 21.91
CA ARG A 366 22.29 17.44 22.80
C ARG A 366 21.54 16.15 22.54
N SER A 367 20.28 16.24 22.11
CA SER A 367 19.49 15.03 21.80
C SER A 367 18.38 15.29 20.80
N ILE A 368 18.06 14.26 20.02
CA ILE A 368 16.94 14.24 19.08
C ILE A 368 16.08 13.02 19.42
N LYS A 369 14.78 13.22 19.62
CA LYS A 369 13.80 12.14 19.77
C LYS A 369 12.77 12.22 18.65
N MET A 370 12.42 11.09 18.06
CA MET A 370 11.49 11.05 16.92
C MET A 370 10.60 9.81 16.93
N THR A 371 9.35 9.93 16.52
CA THR A 371 8.47 8.77 16.28
C THR A 371 8.43 8.40 14.81
N PHE A 372 8.44 7.11 14.52
CA PHE A 372 8.32 6.54 13.19
C PHE A 372 7.23 5.49 13.17
N TYR A 373 6.34 5.63 12.21
CA TYR A 373 5.32 4.63 11.90
C TYR A 373 5.69 3.83 10.65
N ARG A 374 6.10 4.51 9.58
CA ARG A 374 6.57 3.91 8.32
C ARG A 374 7.76 4.70 7.79
N ALA A 375 8.87 4.02 7.54
CA ALA A 375 10.01 4.61 6.87
C ALA A 375 9.93 4.38 5.35
N ALA A 376 10.29 5.39 4.56
CA ALA A 376 10.52 5.17 3.13
C ALA A 376 11.72 4.23 2.94
N SER A 377 11.71 3.42 1.87
CA SER A 377 12.84 2.53 1.53
C SER A 377 14.17 3.28 1.39
N GLN A 378 14.10 4.53 0.92
CA GLN A 378 15.19 5.51 0.97
C GLN A 378 14.72 6.75 1.75
N SER A 379 15.17 6.91 2.99
CA SER A 379 14.74 8.00 3.87
C SER A 379 15.90 8.93 4.23
N ASN A 380 15.78 10.19 3.80
CA ASN A 380 16.72 11.25 4.18
C ASN A 380 16.59 11.60 5.66
N VAL A 381 15.40 11.44 6.23
CA VAL A 381 15.16 11.55 7.67
C VAL A 381 16.04 10.54 8.44
N MET A 382 16.02 9.26 8.07
CA MET A 382 16.84 8.24 8.73
C MET A 382 18.34 8.53 8.61
N ASN A 383 18.78 8.96 7.44
CA ASN A 383 20.17 9.38 7.21
C ASN A 383 20.58 10.56 8.10
N ALA A 384 19.71 11.57 8.28
CA ALA A 384 19.98 12.71 9.15
C ALA A 384 20.11 12.30 10.63
N LEU A 385 19.26 11.37 11.09
CA LEU A 385 19.34 10.83 12.46
C LEU A 385 20.61 10.02 12.70
N MET A 386 21.00 9.16 11.75
CA MET A 386 22.27 8.45 11.81
C MET A 386 23.47 9.41 11.86
N ASN A 387 23.44 10.49 11.06
CA ASN A 387 24.47 11.52 11.10
C ASN A 387 24.52 12.24 12.47
N ALA A 388 23.36 12.57 13.05
CA ALA A 388 23.29 13.17 14.38
C ALA A 388 23.94 12.27 15.45
N ALA A 389 23.68 10.97 15.41
CA ALA A 389 24.30 10.00 16.32
C ALA A 389 25.82 9.91 16.12
N ARG A 390 26.31 9.91 14.86
CA ARG A 390 27.75 9.96 14.55
C ARG A 390 28.41 11.24 15.08
N ASN A 391 27.69 12.37 15.08
CA ASN A 391 28.13 13.63 15.68
C ASN A 391 27.97 13.68 17.22
N GLY A 392 27.78 12.54 17.88
CA GLY A 392 27.76 12.41 19.33
C GLY A 392 26.47 12.88 20.01
N LYS A 393 25.39 13.10 19.25
CA LYS A 393 24.09 13.51 19.79
C LYS A 393 23.34 12.27 20.29
N ALA A 394 22.65 12.38 21.41
CA ALA A 394 21.81 11.29 21.89
C ALA A 394 20.54 11.20 21.04
N VAL A 395 20.45 10.20 20.17
CA VAL A 395 19.30 10.00 19.28
C VAL A 395 18.43 8.84 19.80
N THR A 396 17.14 9.11 19.98
CA THR A 396 16.14 8.11 20.38
C THR A 396 15.02 8.05 19.35
N VAL A 397 14.67 6.86 18.87
CA VAL A 397 13.55 6.68 17.95
C VAL A 397 12.53 5.72 18.55
N PHE A 398 11.25 6.04 18.40
CA PHE A 398 10.17 5.08 18.58
C PHE A 398 9.79 4.53 17.21
N LEU A 399 9.91 3.22 16.98
CA LEU A 399 9.57 2.60 15.70
C LEU A 399 8.37 1.66 15.91
N GLU A 400 7.21 2.04 15.36
CA GLU A 400 6.01 1.20 15.39
C GLU A 400 6.12 0.08 14.36
N LEU A 401 6.32 -1.15 14.85
CA LEU A 401 6.50 -2.32 14.00
C LEU A 401 5.18 -2.91 13.49
N GLN A 402 4.06 -2.60 14.13
CA GLN A 402 2.75 -3.09 13.70
C GLN A 402 2.18 -2.30 12.51
N ALA A 403 2.95 -1.37 11.95
CA ALA A 403 2.58 -0.61 10.77
C ALA A 403 2.61 -1.51 9.55
N ARG A 404 1.42 -1.82 9.03
CA ARG A 404 1.20 -2.76 7.93
C ARG A 404 1.90 -2.30 6.65
N PHE A 405 2.51 -3.24 5.92
CA PHE A 405 3.00 -3.16 4.52
C PHE A 405 4.40 -2.57 4.27
N ASP A 406 5.12 -2.13 5.31
CA ASP A 406 6.47 -1.54 5.19
C ASP A 406 7.50 -2.23 6.11
N GLU A 407 7.23 -3.48 6.52
CA GLU A 407 8.01 -4.17 7.55
C GLU A 407 9.46 -4.40 7.14
N GLU A 408 9.72 -4.82 5.89
CA GLU A 408 11.09 -5.04 5.40
C GLU A 408 11.94 -3.76 5.48
N ALA A 409 11.37 -2.62 5.08
CA ALA A 409 12.04 -1.32 5.18
C ALA A 409 12.27 -0.93 6.65
N ASN A 410 11.28 -1.17 7.52
CA ASN A 410 11.41 -0.91 8.96
C ASN A 410 12.48 -1.80 9.62
N ILE A 411 12.58 -3.10 9.26
CA ILE A 411 13.64 -4.02 9.73
C ILE A 411 15.00 -3.47 9.32
N TYR A 412 15.16 -3.18 8.03
CA TYR A 412 16.40 -2.65 7.49
C TYR A 412 16.85 -1.39 8.25
N TRP A 413 15.94 -0.41 8.41
CA TRP A 413 16.28 0.82 9.13
C TRP A 413 16.55 0.60 10.61
N ALA A 414 15.84 -0.31 11.28
CA ALA A 414 16.11 -0.64 12.67
C ALA A 414 17.54 -1.16 12.85
N GLU A 415 18.00 -2.05 11.97
CA GLU A 415 19.38 -2.54 12.00
C GLU A 415 20.41 -1.43 11.76
N GLN A 416 20.19 -0.57 10.77
CA GLN A 416 21.13 0.53 10.46
C GLN A 416 21.22 1.56 11.59
N LEU A 417 20.08 1.90 12.20
CA LEU A 417 20.01 2.83 13.32
C LEU A 417 20.73 2.27 14.56
N GLN A 418 20.50 1.00 14.90
CA GLN A 418 21.19 0.33 16.01
C GLN A 418 22.70 0.29 15.79
N LYS A 419 23.17 -0.06 14.59
CA LYS A 419 24.60 -0.06 14.22
C LYS A 419 25.26 1.31 14.40
N THR A 420 24.48 2.39 14.28
CA THR A 420 24.98 3.77 14.42
C THR A 420 24.84 4.32 15.85
N GLY A 421 24.39 3.51 16.82
CA GLY A 421 24.26 3.90 18.22
C GLY A 421 22.97 4.66 18.54
N VAL A 422 21.98 4.66 17.64
CA VAL A 422 20.66 5.22 17.89
C VAL A 422 19.89 4.30 18.85
N LYS A 423 19.28 4.87 19.89
CA LYS A 423 18.44 4.12 20.83
C LYS A 423 17.05 3.90 20.21
N ILE A 424 16.70 2.64 19.95
CA ILE A 424 15.34 2.27 19.51
C ILE A 424 14.51 1.90 20.73
N LEU A 425 13.34 2.53 20.89
CA LEU A 425 12.36 2.18 21.91
C LEU A 425 11.47 1.03 21.40
N PRO A 426 11.22 -0.01 22.21
CA PRO A 426 10.35 -1.11 21.83
C PRO A 426 8.89 -0.66 21.78
N THR A 427 8.06 -1.43 21.06
CA THR A 427 6.61 -1.25 21.05
C THR A 427 6.04 -1.40 22.47
N ILE A 428 4.88 -0.78 22.70
CA ILE A 428 4.21 -0.83 23.99
C ILE A 428 3.09 -1.87 23.87
N PRO A 429 3.15 -3.00 24.60
CA PRO A 429 2.10 -4.00 24.53
C PRO A 429 0.71 -3.41 24.81
N GLY A 430 -0.25 -3.70 23.94
CA GLY A 430 -1.62 -3.18 24.04
C GLY A 430 -1.82 -1.71 23.63
N LEU A 431 -0.75 -0.97 23.27
CA LEU A 431 -0.85 0.42 22.84
C LEU A 431 -0.13 0.65 21.51
N LYS A 432 -0.80 1.33 20.57
CA LYS A 432 -0.22 1.77 19.30
C LYS A 432 0.16 3.23 19.37
N VAL A 433 1.37 3.59 18.95
CA VAL A 433 1.80 4.99 18.89
C VAL A 433 1.54 5.53 17.49
N HIS A 434 0.49 6.33 17.36
CA HIS A 434 0.12 6.97 16.10
C HIS A 434 0.56 8.44 16.01
N SER A 435 1.13 9.03 17.07
CA SER A 435 1.59 10.42 17.05
C SER A 435 2.87 10.57 16.23
N LYS A 436 3.00 11.68 15.49
CA LYS A 436 4.19 12.02 14.70
C LYS A 436 4.85 13.24 15.29
N LEU A 437 5.91 12.96 16.04
CA LEU A 437 6.57 13.91 16.91
C LEU A 437 8.07 13.91 16.63
N VAL A 438 8.65 15.11 16.56
CA VAL A 438 10.09 15.32 16.71
C VAL A 438 10.30 16.20 17.93
N LEU A 439 11.31 15.88 18.72
CA LEU A 439 11.76 16.70 19.84
C LEU A 439 13.27 16.87 19.75
N ILE A 440 13.74 18.11 19.69
CA ILE A 440 15.15 18.44 19.70
C ILE A 440 15.44 19.22 20.97
N ARG A 441 16.40 18.73 21.76
CA ARG A 441 16.89 19.43 22.95
C ARG A 441 18.21 20.11 22.60
N ARG A 442 18.21 21.44 22.70
CA ARG A 442 19.37 22.29 22.46
C ARG A 442 19.77 23.01 23.76
N LYS A 443 21.06 23.18 23.97
CA LYS A 443 21.60 23.89 25.15
C LYS A 443 21.80 25.36 24.78
N GLU A 444 20.95 26.25 25.28
CA GLU A 444 21.04 27.70 25.03
C GLU A 444 21.16 28.43 26.36
N ASP A 445 22.14 29.33 26.50
CA ASP A 445 22.40 30.07 27.74
C ASP A 445 22.48 29.18 29.00
N GLN A 446 23.15 28.02 28.85
CA GLN A 446 23.26 26.95 29.87
C GLN A 446 21.94 26.28 30.27
N LYS A 447 20.82 26.59 29.61
CA LYS A 447 19.51 25.96 29.84
C LYS A 447 19.16 24.99 28.72
N ASN A 448 18.33 24.00 29.03
CA ASN A 448 17.74 23.15 28.01
C ASN A 448 16.55 23.87 27.40
N VAL A 449 16.60 24.10 26.09
CA VAL A 449 15.49 24.61 25.29
C VAL A 449 15.02 23.49 24.37
N TYR A 450 13.72 23.28 24.32
CA TYR A 450 13.09 22.25 23.50
C TYR A 450 12.45 22.85 22.26
N TYR A 451 12.76 22.25 21.12
CA TYR A 451 12.11 22.51 19.84
C TYR A 451 11.32 21.27 19.46
N ALA A 452 10.07 21.46 19.03
CA ALA A 452 9.19 20.36 18.71
C ALA A 452 8.63 20.48 17.29
N ASN A 453 8.43 19.32 16.65
CA ASN A 453 7.55 19.18 15.51
C ASN A 453 6.38 18.28 15.88
N ILE A 454 5.16 18.69 15.52
CA ILE A 454 3.94 17.90 15.68
C ILE A 454 3.27 17.84 14.31
N SER A 455 3.11 16.62 13.80
CA SER A 455 2.59 16.37 12.46
C SER A 455 1.32 15.53 12.50
N THR A 456 0.37 15.83 11.60
CA THR A 456 -0.77 14.94 11.34
C THR A 456 -0.33 13.70 10.55
N GLY A 457 0.64 13.90 9.65
CA GLY A 457 1.17 12.91 8.72
C GLY A 457 2.44 12.22 9.18
N ASN A 458 2.76 11.09 8.53
CA ASN A 458 4.00 10.35 8.72
C ASN A 458 5.23 11.12 8.23
N PHE A 459 6.39 10.87 8.83
CA PHE A 459 7.68 11.36 8.35
C PHE A 459 8.21 10.54 7.18
N ASN A 460 7.45 10.53 6.09
CA ASN A 460 7.77 9.80 4.87
C ASN A 460 7.68 10.75 3.67
N GLU A 461 8.83 10.92 3.00
CA GLU A 461 9.04 11.85 1.90
C GLU A 461 8.15 11.55 0.67
N SER A 462 7.82 10.27 0.43
CA SER A 462 7.00 9.89 -0.72
C SER A 462 5.53 10.20 -0.45
N THR A 463 5.04 9.89 0.76
CA THR A 463 3.65 10.14 1.14
C THR A 463 3.34 11.64 1.25
N ALA A 464 4.31 12.46 1.70
CA ALA A 464 4.12 13.91 1.80
C ALA A 464 3.85 14.62 0.47
N ARG A 465 4.04 13.95 -0.68
CA ARG A 465 3.70 14.49 -2.01
C ARG A 465 2.25 14.24 -2.41
N VAL A 466 1.55 13.36 -1.71
CA VAL A 466 0.21 12.87 -2.07
C VAL A 466 -0.81 13.17 -0.97
N TYR A 467 -0.41 13.07 0.30
CA TYR A 467 -1.28 13.34 1.44
C TYR A 467 -1.30 14.82 1.80
N ALA A 468 -2.49 15.32 2.12
CA ALA A 468 -2.67 16.62 2.72
C ALA A 468 -2.47 16.52 4.23
N ASP A 469 -1.34 17.03 4.73
CA ASP A 469 -0.94 16.92 6.13
C ASP A 469 -0.41 18.25 6.65
N GLU A 470 -0.58 18.49 7.95
CA GLU A 470 -0.10 19.69 8.62
C GLU A 470 1.03 19.36 9.59
N SER A 471 2.02 20.25 9.67
CA SER A 471 3.21 20.07 10.48
C SER A 471 3.59 21.36 11.18
N LEU A 472 3.37 21.40 12.50
CA LEU A 472 3.73 22.54 13.35
C LEU A 472 5.19 22.41 13.78
N LEU A 473 5.98 23.44 13.53
CA LEU A 473 7.31 23.66 14.11
C LEU A 473 7.24 24.75 15.17
N THR A 474 7.67 24.43 16.39
CA THR A 474 7.52 25.35 17.52
C THR A 474 8.70 25.31 18.49
N ALA A 475 9.02 26.47 19.07
CA ALA A 475 9.89 26.62 20.23
C ALA A 475 9.11 26.97 21.52
N ASN A 476 7.77 26.87 21.49
CA ASN A 476 6.94 27.08 22.66
C ASN A 476 7.22 25.99 23.71
N GLN A 477 7.76 26.40 24.86
CA GLN A 477 8.20 25.46 25.88
C GLN A 477 7.05 24.70 26.55
N ASP A 478 5.82 25.22 26.57
CA ASP A 478 4.68 24.47 27.10
C ASP A 478 4.35 23.26 26.21
N ILE A 479 4.31 23.48 24.90
CA ILE A 479 4.08 22.42 23.91
C ILE A 479 5.27 21.45 23.87
N ALA A 480 6.48 21.97 23.75
CA ALA A 480 7.68 21.15 23.60
C ALA A 480 7.99 20.31 24.87
N THR A 481 7.69 20.84 26.06
CA THR A 481 7.81 20.08 27.31
C THR A 481 6.76 18.96 27.38
N ASP A 482 5.56 19.17 26.87
CA ASP A 482 4.57 18.11 26.78
C ASP A 482 4.96 17.02 25.77
N VAL A 483 5.56 17.39 24.63
CA VAL A 483 6.16 16.39 23.71
C VAL A 483 7.27 15.61 24.40
N TYR A 484 8.11 16.27 25.21
CA TYR A 484 9.10 15.59 26.05
C TYR A 484 8.48 14.60 27.02
N LYS A 485 7.38 14.96 27.70
CA LYS A 485 6.64 14.04 28.58
C LYS A 485 6.06 12.84 27.84
N VAL A 486 5.62 13.00 26.58
CA VAL A 486 5.19 11.87 25.74
C VAL A 486 6.34 10.88 25.53
N PHE A 487 7.55 11.37 25.20
CA PHE A 487 8.71 10.49 25.11
C PHE A 487 9.13 9.89 26.46
N GLN A 488 8.95 10.59 27.58
CA GLN A 488 9.16 10.01 28.90
C GLN A 488 8.20 8.85 29.16
N LEU A 489 6.94 8.98 28.76
CA LEU A 489 5.96 7.89 28.88
C LEU A 489 6.38 6.65 28.07
N PHE A 490 6.98 6.85 26.88
CA PHE A 490 7.52 5.74 26.10
C PHE A 490 8.70 5.04 26.80
N GLU A 491 9.52 5.79 27.53
CA GLU A 491 10.71 5.30 28.22
C GLU A 491 10.42 4.71 29.62
N ALA A 492 9.47 5.29 30.36
CA ALA A 492 9.17 4.98 31.75
C ALA A 492 7.65 4.95 31.99
N ARG A 493 7.10 3.72 32.05
CA ARG A 493 5.66 3.44 31.95
C ARG A 493 4.85 3.66 33.23
N TYR A 494 5.51 3.96 34.35
CA TYR A 494 4.89 3.90 35.69
C TYR A 494 4.22 5.20 36.16
N ALA A 495 4.46 6.32 35.47
CA ALA A 495 3.88 7.62 35.83
C ALA A 495 3.25 8.29 34.60
N ILE A 496 1.93 8.40 34.58
CA ILE A 496 1.20 9.12 33.54
C ILE A 496 1.45 10.63 33.75
N PRO A 497 2.10 11.33 32.81
CA PRO A 497 2.36 12.76 32.96
C PRO A 497 1.06 13.55 32.85
N LYS A 498 0.99 14.67 33.57
CA LYS A 498 -0.03 15.70 33.29
C LYS A 498 0.44 16.55 32.11
N PHE A 499 -0.37 16.61 31.07
CA PHE A 499 -0.16 17.46 29.90
C PHE A 499 -0.87 18.81 30.11
N LYS A 500 -0.20 19.90 29.74
CA LYS A 500 -0.70 21.28 29.84
C LYS A 500 -1.33 21.76 28.52
N ALA A 501 -0.68 21.46 27.40
CA ALA A 501 -1.05 21.88 26.06
C ALA A 501 -1.48 20.70 25.17
N LEU A 502 -0.84 19.53 25.29
CA LEU A 502 -1.19 18.36 24.46
C LEU A 502 -2.44 17.61 24.96
N VAL A 503 -3.27 17.20 24.01
CA VAL A 503 -4.31 16.20 24.22
C VAL A 503 -3.76 14.85 23.73
N VAL A 504 -3.59 13.91 24.66
CA VAL A 504 -2.90 12.64 24.45
C VAL A 504 -3.85 11.49 24.74
N SER A 505 -4.16 10.72 23.69
CA SER A 505 -4.89 9.45 23.83
C SER A 505 -3.98 8.37 24.44
N PRO A 506 -4.52 7.48 25.30
CA PRO A 506 -5.92 7.36 25.73
C PRO A 506 -6.25 8.15 27.02
N PHE A 507 -5.41 9.09 27.46
CA PHE A 507 -5.46 9.64 28.82
C PHE A 507 -6.49 10.74 29.02
N ASN A 508 -6.43 11.83 28.25
CA ASN A 508 -7.28 13.02 28.46
C ASN A 508 -8.15 13.36 27.24
N ASN A 509 -8.10 12.56 26.16
CA ASN A 509 -8.77 12.88 24.90
C ASN A 509 -10.30 12.92 25.03
N ARG A 510 -10.89 11.94 25.71
CA ARG A 510 -12.35 11.87 25.87
C ARG A 510 -12.87 13.01 26.74
N ASP A 511 -12.21 13.25 27.86
CA ASP A 511 -12.59 14.32 28.80
C ASP A 511 -12.45 15.70 28.16
N PHE A 512 -11.45 15.91 27.29
CA PHE A 512 -11.29 17.16 26.56
C PHE A 512 -12.41 17.46 25.56
N PHE A 513 -12.94 16.42 24.88
CA PHE A 513 -13.99 16.61 23.86
C PHE A 513 -15.42 16.55 24.40
N ILE A 514 -15.65 15.88 25.53
CA ILE A 514 -16.98 15.64 26.09
C ILE A 514 -17.22 16.42 27.38
N GLY A 515 -16.17 16.63 28.18
CA GLY A 515 -16.23 17.44 29.40
C GLY A 515 -16.18 18.92 29.08
#